data_AF-A0A7C2A3U9-F1
#
_entry.id   AF-A0A7C2A3U9-F1
#
_cell.length_a   1.000
_cell.length_b   1.000
_cell.length_c   1.000
_cell.angle_alpha   90.00
_cell.angle_beta   90.00
_cell.angle_gamma   90.00
#
_symmetry.space_group_name_H-M   'P 1'
#
loop_
_entity.id
_entity.type
_entity.pdbx_description
1 polymer ?
#
loop_
_entity_poly.entity_id
_entity_poly.type
_entity_poly.pdbx_seq_one_letter_code
_entity_poly.pdbx_strand_id
1 'polypeptide(L)'
;MNRTGVIFCSLSLVVVVFLAWAFYPLAAMAPEKLAGWTVPVEPETVPDINLGEFGKVSVSELISYYIENPPAPPSKGAAPVREVRFQGC
;
A
#
# COMPACT_ATOMS: atom_id res chain seq x y z
N MET A 1 -20.19 9.62 38.84
CA MET A 1 -19.16 9.66 37.77
C MET A 1 -17.89 10.27 38.35
N ASN A 2 -16.77 9.55 38.34
CA ASN A 2 -15.52 10.04 38.92
C ASN A 2 -14.94 11.15 38.02
N ARG A 3 -14.99 12.41 38.48
CA ARG A 3 -14.57 13.60 37.70
C ARG A 3 -13.13 13.46 37.20
N THR A 4 -12.25 12.88 38.00
CA THR A 4 -10.85 12.63 37.66
C THR A 4 -10.70 11.68 36.48
N GLY A 5 -11.54 10.64 36.41
CA GLY A 5 -11.53 9.67 35.30
C GLY A 5 -11.98 10.29 33.98
N VAL A 6 -12.99 11.16 34.01
CA VAL A 6 -13.48 11.87 32.81
C VAL A 6 -12.42 12.81 32.27
N ILE A 7 -11.72 13.55 33.14
CA ILE A 7 -10.64 14.47 32.76
C ILE A 7 -9.46 13.71 32.16
N PHE A 8 -9.08 12.58 32.75
CA PHE A 8 -7.99 11.76 32.22
C PHE A 8 -8.32 11.20 30.82
N CYS A 9 -9.53 10.66 30.65
CA CYS A 9 -9.98 10.12 29.36
C CYS A 9 -10.10 11.19 28.27
N SER A 10 -10.59 12.39 28.60
CA SER A 10 -10.68 13.45 27.59
C SER A 10 -9.29 13.93 27.17
N LEU A 11 -8.37 14.10 28.13
CA LEU A 11 -6.99 14.48 27.82
C LEU A 11 -6.26 13.42 27.00
N SER A 12 -6.41 12.14 27.32
CA SER A 12 -5.76 11.08 26.55
C SER A 12 -6.28 11.02 25.12
N LEU A 13 -7.59 11.18 24.90
CA LEU A 13 -8.18 11.27 23.56
C LEU A 13 -7.64 12.47 22.77
N VAL A 14 -7.56 13.65 23.40
CA VAL A 14 -7.03 14.84 22.74
C VAL A 14 -5.57 14.63 22.33
N VAL A 15 -4.75 14.03 23.18
CA VAL A 15 -3.35 13.72 22.86
C VAL A 15 -3.26 12.76 21.67
N VAL A 16 -4.05 11.68 21.66
CA VAL A 16 -4.01 10.71 20.55
C VAL A 16 -4.47 11.34 19.24
N VAL A 17 -5.53 12.15 19.24
CA VAL A 17 -6.01 12.86 18.04
C VAL A 17 -4.95 13.86 17.54
N PHE A 18 -4.30 14.58 18.46
CA PHE A 18 -3.24 15.51 18.11
C PHE A 18 -2.04 14.81 17.48
N LEU A 19 -1.59 13.69 18.05
CA LEU A 19 -0.51 12.88 17.49
C LEU A 19 -0.91 12.32 16.11
N ALA A 20 -2.12 11.78 15.97
CA ALA A 20 -2.61 11.28 14.69
C ALA A 20 -2.60 12.39 13.62
N TRP A 21 -3.05 13.60 13.96
CA TRP A 21 -3.02 14.74 13.05
C TRP A 21 -1.59 15.19 12.69
N ALA A 22 -0.69 15.25 13.67
CA ALA A 22 0.71 15.64 13.45
C ALA A 22 1.49 14.61 12.62
N PHE A 23 1.20 13.32 12.78
CA PHE A 23 1.84 12.24 12.04
C PHE A 23 1.14 11.88 10.73
N TYR A 24 -0.10 12.33 10.52
CA TYR A 24 -0.83 12.13 9.26
C TYR A 24 -0.04 12.52 8.00
N PRO A 25 0.61 13.71 7.90
CA PRO A 25 1.36 14.06 6.70
C PRO A 25 2.61 13.20 6.46
N LEU A 26 3.13 12.52 7.49
CA LEU A 26 4.27 11.61 7.36
C LEU A 26 3.83 10.20 6.91
N ALA A 27 2.63 9.79 7.29
CA ALA A 27 2.07 8.49 6.91
C ALA A 27 1.27 8.54 5.60
N ALA A 28 0.66 9.67 5.28
CA ALA A 28 -0.16 9.83 4.08
C ALA A 28 0.71 9.95 2.82
N MET A 29 0.29 9.28 1.75
CA MET A 29 0.89 9.51 0.43
C MET A 29 0.65 10.94 -0.03
N ALA A 30 1.67 11.58 -0.60
CA ALA A 30 1.55 12.91 -1.17
C ALA A 30 0.46 12.93 -2.25
N PRO A 31 -0.41 13.96 -2.30
CA PRO A 31 -1.52 14.03 -3.26
C PRO A 31 -1.04 14.00 -4.72
N GLU A 32 0.18 14.48 -4.98
CA GLU A 32 0.83 14.40 -6.29
C GLU A 32 1.13 12.96 -6.73
N LYS A 33 1.50 12.08 -5.79
CA LYS A 33 1.73 10.65 -6.06
C LYS A 33 0.41 9.92 -6.33
N LEU A 34 -0.67 10.35 -5.69
CA LEU A 34 -2.01 9.82 -5.94
C LEU A 34 -2.56 10.22 -7.32
N ALA A 35 -2.30 11.45 -7.76
CA ALA A 35 -2.71 11.92 -9.09
C ALA A 35 -2.03 11.15 -10.23
N GLY A 36 -0.78 10.74 -10.02
CA GLY A 36 -0.01 9.96 -11.00
C GLY A 36 -0.30 8.45 -11.00
N TRP A 37 -1.10 7.93 -10.06
CA TRP A 37 -1.27 6.47 -9.90
C TRP A 37 -2.00 5.80 -11.09
N THR A 38 -2.80 6.56 -11.85
CA THR A 38 -3.62 6.06 -12.96
C THR A 38 -2.96 6.28 -14.30
N VAL A 39 -1.86 7.03 -14.32
CA VAL A 39 -1.17 7.38 -15.56
C VAL A 39 -0.27 6.20 -15.93
N PRO A 40 -0.50 5.53 -17.06
CA PRO A 40 0.39 4.48 -17.52
C PRO A 40 1.76 5.09 -17.83
N VAL A 41 2.81 4.44 -17.35
CA VAL A 41 4.20 4.87 -17.55
C VAL A 41 4.95 3.76 -18.30
N GLU A 42 5.94 4.15 -19.09
CA GLU A 42 6.77 3.21 -19.84
C GLU A 42 7.57 2.30 -18.89
N PRO A 43 7.68 0.99 -19.17
CA PRO A 43 8.32 0.02 -18.27
C PRO A 43 9.77 0.36 -17.90
N GLU A 44 10.50 1.02 -18.79
CA GLU A 44 11.91 1.41 -18.61
C GLU A 44 12.10 2.51 -17.55
N THR A 45 11.04 3.27 -17.28
CA THR A 45 11.07 4.36 -16.28
C THR A 45 10.80 3.86 -14.87
N VAL A 46 10.32 2.62 -14.73
CA VAL A 46 9.98 2.02 -13.44
C VAL A 46 11.25 1.38 -12.86
N PRO A 47 11.61 1.69 -11.59
CA PRO A 47 12.77 1.10 -10.96
C PRO A 47 12.63 -0.42 -10.81
N ASP A 48 13.77 -1.12 -10.77
CA ASP A 48 13.80 -2.56 -10.60
C ASP A 48 13.01 -3.02 -9.36
N ILE A 49 12.18 -4.03 -9.54
CA ILE A 49 11.34 -4.61 -8.50
C ILE A 49 12.18 -5.64 -7.75
N ASN A 50 12.22 -5.52 -6.42
CA ASN A 50 12.85 -6.50 -5.56
C ASN A 50 11.85 -7.62 -5.20
N LEU A 51 12.12 -8.83 -5.67
CA LEU A 51 11.31 -10.04 -5.44
C LEU A 51 11.78 -10.85 -4.22
N GLY A 52 12.66 -10.30 -3.38
CA GLY A 52 13.18 -10.96 -2.18
C GLY A 52 14.22 -12.02 -2.55
N GLU A 53 13.90 -13.30 -2.31
CA GLU A 53 14.84 -14.42 -2.56
C GLU A 53 15.22 -14.58 -4.03
N PHE A 54 14.40 -14.06 -4.94
CA PHE A 54 14.64 -14.08 -6.39
C PHE A 54 15.44 -12.88 -6.90
N GLY A 55 15.84 -11.95 -6.02
CA GLY A 55 16.65 -10.78 -6.36
C GLY A 55 15.86 -9.62 -6.97
N LYS A 56 16.57 -8.73 -7.67
CA LYS A 56 16.00 -7.56 -8.35
C LYS A 56 15.81 -7.85 -9.84
N VAL A 57 14.64 -7.54 -10.37
CA VAL A 57 14.25 -7.80 -11.76
C VAL A 57 13.65 -6.53 -12.36
N SER A 58 13.96 -6.26 -13.63
CA SER A 58 13.37 -5.12 -14.33
C SER A 58 11.89 -5.38 -14.64
N VAL A 59 11.10 -4.32 -14.78
CA VAL A 59 9.67 -4.45 -15.09
C VAL A 59 9.45 -5.04 -16.49
N SER A 60 10.32 -4.75 -17.45
CA SER A 60 10.25 -5.30 -18.80
C SER A 60 10.39 -6.83 -18.79
N GLU A 61 11.37 -7.36 -18.04
CA GLU A 61 11.57 -8.80 -17.90
C GLU A 61 10.37 -9.47 -17.20
N LEU A 62 9.80 -8.81 -16.20
CA LEU A 62 8.60 -9.28 -15.52
C LEU A 62 7.40 -9.39 -16.49
N ILE A 63 7.21 -8.39 -17.35
CA ILE A 63 6.16 -8.39 -18.38
C ILE A 63 6.38 -9.54 -19.36
N SER A 64 7.60 -9.70 -19.88
CA SER A 64 7.96 -10.79 -20.78
C SER A 64 7.68 -12.16 -20.14
N TYR A 65 8.06 -12.33 -18.87
CA TYR A 65 7.80 -13.57 -18.13
C TYR A 65 6.31 -13.89 -18.04
N TYR A 66 5.46 -12.90 -17.73
CA TYR A 66 4.01 -13.11 -17.64
C TYR A 66 3.31 -13.34 -18.98
N ILE A 67 3.91 -12.89 -20.09
CA ILE A 67 3.45 -13.23 -21.44
C ILE A 67 3.73 -14.71 -21.73
N GLU A 68 4.90 -15.21 -21.32
CA GLU A 68 5.30 -16.60 -21.52
C GLU A 68 4.67 -17.57 -20.52
N ASN A 69 4.42 -17.10 -19.29
CA ASN A 69 3.91 -17.87 -18.17
C ASN A 69 2.67 -17.18 -17.58
N PRO A 70 1.51 -17.24 -18.28
CA PRO A 70 0.30 -16.62 -17.78
C PRO A 70 -0.07 -17.23 -16.41
N PRO A 71 -0.57 -16.42 -15.46
CA PRO A 71 -0.96 -16.92 -14.15
C PRO A 71 -2.04 -17.99 -14.32
N ALA A 72 -1.81 -19.15 -13.69
CA ALA A 72 -2.76 -20.25 -13.76
C ALA A 72 -4.15 -19.81 -13.29
N PRO A 73 -5.23 -20.29 -13.92
CA PRO A 73 -6.57 -19.98 -13.46
C PRO A 73 -6.74 -20.45 -12.01
N PRO A 74 -7.49 -19.70 -11.18
CA PRO A 74 -7.68 -20.05 -9.78
C PRO A 74 -8.27 -21.47 -9.68
N SER A 75 -7.61 -22.33 -8.90
CA SER A 75 -8.08 -23.70 -8.65
C SER A 75 -9.47 -23.68 -8.01
N LYS A 76 -10.33 -24.64 -8.34
CA LYS A 76 -11.66 -24.77 -7.71
C LYS A 76 -11.48 -24.97 -6.20
N GLY A 77 -11.97 -24.02 -5.41
CA GLY A 77 -11.82 -24.00 -3.95
C GLY A 77 -10.64 -23.18 -3.44
N ALA A 78 -9.88 -22.52 -4.32
CA ALA A 78 -8.94 -21.48 -3.91
C ALA A 78 -9.70 -20.33 -3.24
N ALA A 79 -9.09 -19.75 -2.19
CA ALA A 79 -9.59 -18.53 -1.59
C ALA A 79 -9.84 -17.49 -2.70
N PRO A 80 -10.92 -16.69 -2.63
CA PRO A 80 -11.18 -15.66 -3.63
C PRO A 80 -9.90 -14.85 -3.79
N VAL A 81 -9.42 -14.70 -5.03
CA VAL A 81 -8.32 -13.79 -5.34
C VAL A 81 -8.79 -12.44 -4.79
N ARG A 82 -8.18 -12.01 -3.69
CA ARG A 82 -8.48 -10.72 -3.09
C ARG A 82 -8.36 -9.73 -4.24
N GLU A 83 -9.39 -8.91 -4.49
CA GLU A 83 -9.24 -7.79 -5.40
C GLU A 83 -8.15 -6.89 -4.78
N VAL A 84 -6.90 -7.14 -5.17
CA VAL A 84 -5.77 -6.31 -4.79
C VAL A 84 -5.85 -5.10 -5.71
N ARG A 85 -6.75 -4.18 -5.36
CA ARG A 85 -6.56 -2.77 -5.69
C ARG A 85 -5.23 -2.44 -5.02
N PHE A 86 -4.14 -2.35 -5.78
CA PHE A 86 -2.79 -2.12 -5.27
C PHE A 86 -2.86 -1.21 -4.05
N GLN A 87 -2.78 -1.81 -2.86
CA GLN A 87 -2.87 -1.07 -1.62
C GLN A 87 -1.49 -0.44 -1.49
N GLY A 88 -1.36 0.79 -2.00
CA GLY A 88 -0.38 1.70 -1.47
C GLY A 88 -0.70 1.87 0.00
N CYS A 89 0.23 1.43 0.86
CA CYS A 89 0.21 1.46 2.33
C CYS A 89 -1.17 1.36 3.01
#